data_AF-A0A7S1RKC4-F1
#
_entry.id   AF-A0A7S1RKC4-F1
#
_cell.length_a   1.000
_cell.length_b   1.000
_cell.length_c   1.000
_cell.angle_alpha   90.00
_cell.angle_beta   90.00
_cell.angle_gamma   90.00
#
_symmetry.space_group_name_H-M   'P 1'
#
loop_
_entity.id
_entity.type
_entity.pdbx_description
1 polymer ?
#
loop_
_entity_poly.entity_id
_entity_poly.type
_entity_poly.pdbx_seq_one_letter_code
_entity_poly.pdbx_strand_id
1 'polypeptide(L)'
;ALPSGLFIPSLFIGATLGRLMGNTLHAFVKYKVDASFRIHIEPGMFAIVGAVAMLSGFCRMTVSLVVIMFELTGELTYVVPFMCAVLTAKLVGDSMTPSIYDCHAKLNGYAPIEERRGIRLQ
;
A
#
# COMPACT_ATOMS: atom_id res chain seq x y z
N ALA A 1 -0.56 -16.97 23.74
CA ALA A 1 -0.48 -15.91 22.71
C ALA A 1 0.92 -15.32 22.73
N LEU A 2 1.53 -15.08 21.57
CA LEU A 2 2.81 -14.39 21.45
C LEU A 2 2.52 -12.92 21.08
N PRO A 3 3.10 -11.92 21.77
CA PRO A 3 2.95 -10.54 21.37
C PRO A 3 3.64 -10.33 20.03
N SER A 4 2.86 -10.04 18.97
CA SER A 4 3.38 -9.83 17.62
C SER A 4 2.58 -8.77 16.87
N GLY A 5 3.25 -8.11 15.93
CA GLY A 5 2.65 -7.11 15.05
C GLY A 5 2.51 -7.63 13.62
N LEU A 6 1.43 -7.24 12.94
CA LEU A 6 1.16 -7.61 11.54
C LEU A 6 1.70 -6.58 10.53
N PHE A 7 2.18 -5.43 11.01
CA PHE A 7 2.58 -4.30 10.18
C PHE A 7 3.85 -4.60 9.36
N ILE A 8 4.96 -4.93 10.03
CA ILE A 8 6.25 -5.20 9.40
C ILE A 8 6.20 -6.36 8.38
N PRO A 9 5.58 -7.53 8.67
CA PRO A 9 5.51 -8.59 7.67
C PRO A 9 4.70 -8.17 6.43
N SER A 10 3.62 -7.41 6.59
CA SER A 10 2.84 -6.91 5.43
C SER A 10 3.64 -5.92 4.57
N LEU A 11 4.41 -5.02 5.19
CA LEU A 11 5.33 -4.12 4.48
C LEU A 11 6.40 -4.91 3.72
N PHE A 12 6.97 -5.94 4.33
CA PHE A 12 8.00 -6.76 3.69
C PHE A 12 7.48 -7.49 2.45
N ILE A 13 6.28 -8.08 2.54
CA ILE A 13 5.65 -8.75 1.40
C ILE A 13 5.36 -7.73 0.28
N GLY A 14 4.81 -6.57 0.62
CA GLY A 14 4.57 -5.51 -0.37
C GLY A 14 5.87 -4.97 -1.00
N ALA A 15 6.93 -4.82 -0.20
CA ALA A 15 8.23 -4.34 -0.67
C ALA A 15 8.90 -5.31 -1.63
N THR A 16 8.85 -6.61 -1.32
CA THR A 16 9.42 -7.66 -2.18
C THR A 16 8.69 -7.75 -3.52
N LEU A 17 7.35 -7.69 -3.51
CA LEU A 17 6.55 -7.63 -4.73
C LEU A 17 6.78 -6.36 -5.54
N GLY A 18 6.85 -5.21 -4.87
CA GLY A 18 7.16 -3.92 -5.50
C GLY A 18 8.55 -3.91 -6.13
N ARG A 19 9.56 -4.48 -5.43
CA ARG A 19 10.92 -4.60 -5.95
C ARG A 19 11.00 -5.54 -7.15
N LEU A 20 10.27 -6.66 -7.12
CA LEU A 20 10.18 -7.57 -8.25
C LEU A 20 9.63 -6.84 -9.48
N MET A 21 8.54 -6.09 -9.32
CA MET A 21 7.92 -5.30 -10.40
C MET A 21 8.83 -4.17 -10.91
N GLY A 22 9.56 -3.49 -10.01
CA GLY A 22 10.53 -2.46 -10.39
C GLY A 22 11.71 -3.04 -11.19
N ASN A 23 12.21 -4.20 -10.79
CA ASN A 23 13.30 -4.89 -11.50
C ASN A 23 12.86 -5.38 -12.88
N THR A 24 11.65 -5.94 -13.01
CA THR A 24 11.13 -6.39 -14.32
C THR A 24 10.91 -5.20 -15.25
N LEU A 25 10.39 -4.08 -14.74
CA LEU A 25 10.19 -2.87 -15.53
C LEU A 25 11.53 -2.26 -15.97
N HIS A 26 12.51 -2.18 -15.07
CA HIS A 26 13.86 -1.70 -15.39
C HIS A 26 14.54 -2.57 -16.47
N ALA A 27 14.41 -3.91 -16.36
CA ALA A 27 14.90 -4.82 -17.39
C ALA A 27 14.18 -4.62 -18.73
N PHE A 28 12.85 -4.46 -18.72
CA PHE A 28 12.05 -4.26 -19.93
C PHE A 28 12.42 -2.97 -20.67
N VAL A 29 12.57 -1.86 -19.94
CA VAL A 29 12.93 -0.56 -20.52
C VAL A 29 14.34 -0.58 -21.11
N LYS A 30 15.30 -1.23 -20.44
CA LYS A 30 16.67 -1.39 -20.96
C LYS A 30 16.72 -2.17 -22.29
N TYR A 31 15.84 -3.15 -22.47
CA TYR A 31 15.86 -4.04 -23.64
C TYR A 31 14.98 -3.58 -24.81
N LYS A 32 13.91 -2.82 -24.56
CA LYS A 32 12.88 -2.53 -25.57
C LYS A 32 12.58 -1.05 -25.83
N VAL A 33 13.07 -0.13 -25.01
CA VAL A 33 12.80 1.30 -25.19
C VAL A 33 14.01 1.98 -25.82
N ASP A 34 13.76 2.67 -26.93
CA ASP A 34 14.75 3.42 -27.69
C ASP A 34 15.50 4.42 -26.80
N ALA A 35 16.81 4.56 -27.00
CA ALA A 35 17.72 5.33 -26.13
C ALA A 35 17.37 6.84 -26.06
N SER A 36 16.42 7.29 -26.88
CA SER A 36 15.96 8.68 -26.95
C SER A 36 15.08 9.10 -25.77
N PHE A 37 14.48 8.17 -25.02
CA PHE A 37 13.65 8.47 -23.85
C PHE A 37 14.36 8.01 -22.57
N ARG A 38 15.16 8.89 -21.96
CA ARG A 38 15.95 8.60 -20.74
C ARG A 38 15.05 8.57 -19.50
N ILE A 39 14.19 7.55 -19.38
CA ILE A 39 13.45 7.30 -18.13
C ILE A 39 14.42 6.72 -17.11
N HIS A 40 14.69 7.46 -16.04
CA HIS A 40 15.38 6.91 -14.88
C HIS A 40 14.38 6.15 -14.02
N ILE A 41 14.48 4.82 -13.99
CA ILE A 41 13.62 3.95 -13.18
C ILE A 41 14.42 3.52 -11.97
N GLU A 42 14.08 4.06 -10.81
CA GLU A 42 14.67 3.62 -9.56
C GLU A 42 13.84 2.47 -8.97
N PRO A 43 14.33 1.22 -8.97
CA PRO A 43 13.58 0.08 -8.41
C PRO A 43 13.36 0.20 -6.89
N GLY A 44 14.02 1.15 -6.21
CA GLY A 44 13.80 1.48 -4.80
C GLY A 44 12.39 2.02 -4.56
N MET A 45 11.98 3.00 -5.36
CA MET A 45 10.65 3.62 -5.24
C MET A 45 9.51 2.61 -5.41
N PHE A 46 9.64 1.67 -6.35
CA PHE A 46 8.63 0.64 -6.57
C PHE A 46 8.47 -0.29 -5.36
N ALA A 47 9.56 -0.58 -4.63
CA ALA A 47 9.49 -1.34 -3.39
C ALA A 47 8.71 -0.58 -2.31
N ILE A 48 8.95 0.72 -2.16
CA ILE A 48 8.23 1.56 -1.19
C ILE A 48 6.74 1.63 -1.55
N VAL A 49 6.41 1.93 -2.81
CA VAL A 49 5.02 1.98 -3.29
C VAL A 49 4.29 0.65 -3.02
N GLY A 50 4.93 -0.49 -3.34
CA GLY A 50 4.37 -1.81 -3.10
C GLY A 50 4.14 -2.13 -1.63
N ALA A 51 5.09 -1.75 -0.75
CA ALA A 51 4.95 -1.91 0.69
C ALA A 51 3.72 -1.18 1.24
N VAL A 52 3.59 0.09 0.84
CA VAL A 52 2.55 1.02 1.29
C VAL A 52 1.17 0.63 0.73
N ALA A 53 1.11 0.17 -0.52
CA ALA A 53 -0.10 -0.39 -1.13
C ALA A 53 -0.58 -1.67 -0.41
N MET A 54 0.33 -2.60 -0.10
CA MET A 54 -0.01 -3.85 0.59
C MET A 54 -0.57 -3.56 2.00
N LEU A 55 0.12 -2.72 2.77
CA LEU A 55 -0.28 -2.37 4.12
C LEU A 55 -1.63 -1.63 4.17
N SER A 56 -1.86 -0.69 3.24
CA SER A 56 -3.16 0.01 3.15
C SER A 56 -4.31 -0.92 2.76
N GLY A 57 -4.06 -1.91 1.90
CA GLY A 57 -5.05 -2.94 1.56
C GLY A 57 -5.42 -3.83 2.75
N PHE A 58 -4.45 -4.22 3.58
CA PHE A 58 -4.70 -5.06 4.77
C PHE A 58 -5.37 -4.29 5.92
N CYS A 59 -4.85 -3.10 6.23
CA CYS A 59 -5.21 -2.35 7.44
C CYS A 59 -6.25 -1.25 7.22
N ARG A 60 -6.57 -0.89 5.96
CA ARG A 60 -7.45 0.24 5.60
C ARG A 60 -6.99 1.61 6.11
N MET A 61 -5.74 1.72 6.54
CA MET A 61 -5.13 2.98 6.96
C MET A 61 -4.58 3.70 5.73
N THR A 62 -5.00 4.95 5.52
CA THR A 62 -4.58 5.73 4.35
C THR A 62 -3.71 6.92 4.72
N VAL A 63 -4.31 7.95 5.31
CA VAL A 63 -3.63 9.24 5.54
C VAL A 63 -2.44 9.09 6.46
N SER A 64 -2.61 8.42 7.61
CA SER A 64 -1.52 8.22 8.57
C SER A 64 -0.35 7.43 7.98
N LEU A 65 -0.63 6.45 7.14
CA LEU A 65 0.40 5.63 6.50
C LEU A 65 1.23 6.48 5.52
N VAL A 66 0.56 7.27 4.67
CA VAL A 66 1.23 8.17 3.73
C VAL A 66 2.08 9.21 4.47
N VAL A 67 1.58 9.76 5.57
CA VAL A 67 2.33 10.72 6.40
C VAL A 67 3.58 10.07 7.01
N ILE A 68 3.48 8.84 7.55
CA ILE A 68 4.65 8.12 8.07
C ILE A 68 5.69 7.94 6.96
N MET A 69 5.28 7.54 5.76
CA MET A 69 6.20 7.32 4.64
C MET A 69 6.81 8.61 4.12
N PHE A 70 6.05 9.70 4.14
CA PHE A 70 6.55 11.04 3.86
C PHE A 70 7.66 11.44 4.84
N GLU A 71 7.40 11.34 6.14
CA GLU A 71 8.39 11.64 7.19
C GLU A 71 9.66 10.79 7.03
N LEU A 72 9.51 9.52 6.67
CA LEU A 72 10.65 8.61 6.44
C LEU A 72 11.44 8.92 5.16
N THR A 73 10.79 9.44 4.12
CA THR A 73 11.43 9.75 2.83
C THR A 73 12.06 11.14 2.83
N GLY A 74 11.55 12.07 3.65
CA GLY A 74 12.09 13.44 3.78
C GLY A 74 11.83 14.35 2.56
N GLU A 75 11.02 13.92 1.59
CA GLU A 75 10.72 14.66 0.38
C GLU A 75 9.22 14.65 0.05
N LEU A 76 8.63 15.83 -0.16
CA LEU A 76 7.19 16.01 -0.42
C LEU A 76 6.75 15.58 -1.83
N THR A 77 7.68 15.54 -2.78
CA THR A 77 7.40 15.28 -4.20
C THR A 77 6.68 13.94 -4.43
N TYR A 78 6.95 12.94 -3.58
CA TYR A 78 6.41 11.58 -3.72
C TYR A 78 5.10 11.33 -2.96
N VAL A 79 4.54 12.34 -2.28
CA VAL A 79 3.30 12.18 -1.50
C VAL A 79 2.10 11.87 -2.39
N VAL A 80 1.97 12.57 -3.52
CA VAL A 80 0.85 12.39 -4.45
C VAL A 80 0.80 10.95 -5.02
N PRO A 81 1.88 10.39 -5.60
CA PRO A 81 1.83 9.02 -6.10
C PRO A 81 1.60 7.98 -4.99
N PHE A 82 2.11 8.20 -3.78
CA PHE A 82 1.82 7.34 -2.63
C PHE A 82 0.34 7.36 -2.25
N MET A 83 -0.30 8.54 -2.24
CA MET A 83 -1.74 8.64 -2.02
C MET A 83 -2.54 7.90 -3.09
N CYS A 84 -2.19 8.04 -4.36
CA CYS A 84 -2.87 7.32 -5.44
C CYS A 84 -2.76 5.79 -5.28
N ALA A 85 -1.57 5.28 -4.94
CA ALA A 85 -1.36 3.85 -4.71
C ALA A 85 -2.15 3.32 -3.49
N VAL A 86 -2.15 4.07 -2.40
CA VAL A 86 -2.85 3.72 -1.16
C VAL A 86 -4.36 3.76 -1.33
N LEU A 87 -4.88 4.77 -2.03
CA LEU A 87 -6.32 4.89 -2.28
C LEU A 87 -6.82 3.79 -3.22
N THR A 88 -6.08 3.48 -4.28
CA THR A 88 -6.43 2.37 -5.18
C THR A 88 -6.41 1.03 -4.45
N ALA A 89 -5.39 0.76 -3.63
CA ALA A 89 -5.33 -0.45 -2.80
C ALA A 89 -6.49 -0.53 -1.79
N LYS A 90 -6.83 0.59 -1.13
CA LYS A 90 -7.99 0.67 -0.24
C LYS A 90 -9.28 0.37 -0.99
N LEU A 91 -9.53 1.02 -2.12
CA LEU A 91 -10.77 0.83 -2.90
C LEU A 91 -10.93 -0.63 -3.35
N VAL A 92 -9.86 -1.20 -3.92
CA VAL A 92 -9.87 -2.60 -4.36
C VAL A 92 -10.16 -3.51 -3.19
N GLY A 93 -9.46 -3.34 -2.07
CA GLY A 93 -9.72 -4.21 -0.95
C GLY A 93 -11.12 -3.97 -0.33
N ASP A 94 -11.65 -2.74 -0.29
CA ASP A 94 -12.94 -2.45 0.36
C ASP A 94 -14.07 -3.18 -0.36
N SER A 95 -13.89 -3.38 -1.67
CA SER A 95 -14.76 -4.20 -2.50
C SER A 95 -14.68 -5.70 -2.17
N MET A 96 -13.50 -6.20 -1.78
CA MET A 96 -13.28 -7.64 -1.57
C MET A 96 -13.49 -8.10 -0.14
N THR A 97 -12.89 -7.43 0.85
CA THR A 97 -12.84 -7.92 2.25
C THR A 97 -12.84 -6.78 3.28
N PRO A 98 -13.41 -7.00 4.48
CA PRO A 98 -13.25 -6.06 5.59
C PRO A 98 -11.78 -5.96 6.04
N SER A 99 -11.44 -4.93 6.81
CA SER A 99 -10.10 -4.78 7.37
C SER A 99 -9.77 -5.92 8.34
N ILE A 100 -8.49 -6.24 8.48
CA ILE A 100 -8.04 -7.26 9.45
C ILE A 100 -8.37 -6.88 10.89
N TYR A 101 -8.29 -5.59 11.21
CA TYR A 101 -8.57 -5.08 12.55
C TYR A 101 -10.06 -5.16 12.88
N ASP A 102 -10.95 -4.86 11.93
CA ASP A 102 -12.40 -5.03 12.12
C ASP A 102 -12.77 -6.50 12.25
N CYS A 103 -12.11 -7.38 11.49
CA CYS A 103 -12.33 -8.81 11.57
C CYS A 103 -11.90 -9.35 12.95
N HIS A 104 -10.70 -8.96 13.41
CA HIS A 104 -10.19 -9.33 14.73
C HIS A 104 -11.07 -8.82 15.87
N ALA A 105 -11.58 -7.58 15.75
CA ALA A 105 -12.50 -7.01 16.73
C ALA A 105 -13.82 -7.80 16.81
N LYS A 106 -14.39 -8.18 15.65
CA LYS A 106 -15.61 -9.00 15.59
C LYS A 106 -15.41 -10.40 16.15
N LEU A 107 -14.27 -11.03 15.87
CA LEU A 107 -13.91 -12.34 16.41
C LEU A 107 -13.81 -12.31 17.95
N ASN A 108 -13.35 -11.20 18.52
CA ASN A 108 -13.28 -11.00 19.97
C ASN A 108 -14.63 -10.53 20.59
N GLY A 109 -15.70 -10.41 19.79
CA GLY A 109 -17.03 -10.03 20.26
C GLY A 109 -17.21 -8.54 20.57
N TYR A 110 -16.33 -7.65 20.09
CA TYR A 110 -16.48 -6.22 20.30
C TYR A 110 -17.56 -5.62 19.40
N ALA A 111 -18.46 -4.82 19.98
CA ALA A 111 -19.48 -4.09 19.25
C ALA A 111 -18.87 -2.90 18.49
N PRO A 112 -19.10 -2.78 17.16
CA PRO A 112 -18.63 -1.63 16.41
C PRO A 112 -19.39 -0.37 16.85
N ILE A 113 -18.63 0.66 17.23
CA ILE A 113 -19.14 2.01 17.54
C ILE A 113 -19.29 2.90 16.30
N GLU A 114 -18.56 2.57 15.23
CA GLU A 114 -18.64 3.29 13.96
C GLU A 114 -19.83 2.77 13.15
N GLU A 115 -20.73 3.66 12.72
CA GLU A 115 -21.77 3.29 11.78
C GLU A 115 -21.10 2.96 10.43
N ARG A 116 -21.34 1.74 9.93
CA ARG A 116 -20.80 1.31 8.63
C ARG A 116 -21.37 2.26 7.59
N ARG A 117 -20.59 3.26 7.16
CA ARG A 117 -20.97 4.21 6.12
C ARG A 117 -21.32 3.42 4.88
N GLY A 118 -22.63 3.18 4.71
CA GLY A 118 -23.16 2.56 3.53
C GLY A 118 -22.74 3.44 2.37
N ILE A 119 -22.04 2.88 1.40
CA ILE A 119 -22.15 3.40 0.04
C ILE A 119 -23.57 3.02 -0.39
N ARG A 120 -24.57 3.72 0.16
CA ARG A 120 -25.91 3.72 -0.38
C ARG A 120 -25.83 4.56 -1.64
N LEU A 121 -25.62 3.87 -2.75
CA LEU A 121 -26.35 4.19 -3.97
C LEU A 121 -27.76 3.58 -3.82
N GLN A 122 -28.55 4.14 -2.91
CA GLN A 122 -30.02 4.10 -2.84
C GLN A 122 -30.50 5.30 -2.03
#